data_AF-A0A4V2BHK8-F1
#
_entry.id   AF-A0A4V2BHK8-F1
#
_cell.length_a   1.000
_cell.length_b   1.000
_cell.length_c   1.000
_cell.angle_alpha   90.00
_cell.angle_beta   90.00
_cell.angle_gamma   90.00
#
_symmetry.space_group_name_H-M   'P 1'
#
loop_
_entity.id
_entity.type
_entity.pdbx_description
1 polymer ?
#
loop_
_entity_poly.entity_id
_entity_poly.type
_entity_poly.pdbx_seq_one_letter_code
_entity_poly.pdbx_strand_id
1 'polypeptide(L)'
;MSLLKRVLPLLSLTSALIMGSQAAQAATLTVNSTADTNDGVCNASNCTLREAINQANSSTGDVIEFDATAFAGTQTIYLSSSLPNITSTMTINGLPGGTPSSSRKSVVLNVFSWITILTVNSGAQLQMNGLTFQGGIVGFYNRGTTTVRYCTFSGNTNGMDNDGSTTTSDSTFSGNNYGFKNWSGSADVYNCTFANNRYYGFQVDGGSPSLRNVTITGNGLGIYDLFEIPIVNSLVVGNDYHTYSGSFYPGYYNLFTGTASAAGLDPWGLQDNGGPTQTVALTTNGTAVNGGNPSSTGVNDQRGPGFSRVKQGRIDIGAFESDLGTPPAPAPSAGSSSASS
;
A
#
# COMPACT_ATOMS: atom_id res chain seq x y z
N MET A 1 -49.92 -76.81 4.27
CA MET A 1 -49.77 -75.79 3.23
C MET A 1 -49.75 -74.40 3.87
N SER A 2 -48.56 -73.79 3.86
CA SER A 2 -48.23 -72.36 3.90
C SER A 2 -48.87 -71.41 4.94
N LEU A 3 -48.01 -70.98 5.88
CA LEU A 3 -48.15 -69.73 6.63
C LEU A 3 -47.92 -68.52 5.69
N LEU A 4 -48.77 -67.50 5.75
CA LEU A 4 -48.40 -66.14 5.30
C LEU A 4 -48.70 -65.11 6.40
N LYS A 5 -47.65 -64.69 7.11
CA LYS A 5 -47.61 -63.49 7.93
C LYS A 5 -47.56 -62.28 7.00
N ARG A 6 -48.58 -61.40 7.03
CA ARG A 6 -48.56 -60.10 6.37
C ARG A 6 -47.79 -59.11 7.25
N VAL A 7 -46.57 -58.78 6.85
CA VAL A 7 -45.78 -57.68 7.40
C VAL A 7 -46.24 -56.39 6.72
N LEU A 8 -46.78 -55.43 7.48
CA LEU A 8 -46.97 -54.05 7.02
C LEU A 8 -45.63 -53.33 7.11
N PRO A 9 -45.11 -52.70 6.04
CA PRO A 9 -43.94 -51.83 6.17
C PRO A 9 -44.39 -50.47 6.71
N LEU A 10 -43.81 -50.07 7.84
CA LEU A 10 -43.90 -48.72 8.38
C LEU A 10 -43.09 -47.78 7.46
N LEU A 11 -43.75 -47.00 6.61
CA LEU A 11 -43.09 -45.94 5.84
C LEU A 11 -42.72 -44.80 6.79
N SER A 12 -41.45 -44.77 7.22
CA SER A 12 -40.84 -43.62 7.89
C SER A 12 -40.68 -42.48 6.88
N LEU A 13 -41.52 -41.45 6.98
CA LEU A 13 -41.40 -40.23 6.19
C LEU A 13 -40.33 -39.33 6.83
N THR A 14 -39.05 -39.60 6.60
CA THR A 14 -37.98 -38.66 6.93
C THR A 14 -38.07 -37.49 5.94
N SER A 15 -38.71 -36.40 6.35
CA SER A 15 -38.55 -35.11 5.68
C SER A 15 -37.10 -34.67 5.86
N ALA A 16 -36.25 -34.95 4.88
CA ALA A 16 -34.96 -34.32 4.76
C ALA A 16 -35.23 -32.83 4.48
N LEU A 17 -35.12 -32.00 5.52
CA LEU A 17 -35.07 -30.56 5.37
C LEU A 17 -33.80 -30.28 4.55
N ILE A 18 -33.96 -30.02 3.26
CA ILE A 18 -32.89 -29.50 2.42
C ILE A 18 -32.63 -28.09 2.95
N MET A 19 -31.75 -27.98 3.96
CA MET A 19 -31.09 -26.73 4.28
C MET A 19 -30.21 -26.43 3.08
N GLY A 20 -30.78 -25.79 2.06
CA GLY A 20 -29.99 -25.15 1.04
C GLY A 20 -29.05 -24.21 1.78
N SER A 21 -27.74 -24.50 1.74
CA SER A 21 -26.73 -23.57 2.19
C SER A 21 -26.90 -22.33 1.32
N GLN A 22 -27.59 -21.31 1.84
CA GLN A 22 -27.52 -19.99 1.23
C GLN A 22 -26.04 -19.63 1.23
N ALA A 23 -25.50 -19.36 0.05
CA ALA A 23 -24.19 -18.76 -0.04
C ALA A 23 -24.25 -17.49 0.81
N ALA A 24 -23.49 -17.46 1.91
CA ALA A 24 -23.37 -16.27 2.73
C ALA A 24 -22.84 -15.17 1.81
N GLN A 25 -23.68 -14.18 1.50
CA GLN A 25 -23.22 -12.99 0.80
C GLN A 25 -22.32 -12.22 1.75
N ALA A 26 -21.20 -11.73 1.23
CA ALA A 26 -20.36 -10.75 1.90
C ALA A 26 -21.23 -9.59 2.42
N ALA A 27 -21.18 -9.33 3.72
CA ALA A 27 -21.90 -8.21 4.32
C ALA A 27 -21.08 -6.93 4.18
N THR A 28 -21.76 -5.78 4.10
CA THR A 28 -21.12 -4.46 4.23
C THR A 28 -21.31 -3.95 5.66
N LEU A 29 -20.21 -3.79 6.39
CA LEU A 29 -20.16 -3.24 7.74
C LEU A 29 -19.75 -1.78 7.65
N THR A 30 -20.61 -0.86 8.11
CA THR A 30 -20.37 0.58 7.98
C THR A 30 -19.93 1.16 9.30
N VAL A 31 -18.64 1.50 9.41
CA VAL A 31 -18.06 2.20 10.56
C VAL A 31 -18.60 3.63 10.58
N ASN A 32 -19.32 3.99 11.63
CA ASN A 32 -19.96 5.31 11.80
C ASN A 32 -19.47 6.05 13.05
N SER A 33 -18.50 5.48 13.76
CA SER A 33 -17.95 6.02 15.00
C SER A 33 -16.42 6.07 14.94
N THR A 34 -15.84 7.15 15.48
CA THR A 34 -14.38 7.29 15.66
C THR A 34 -13.89 6.70 16.99
N ALA A 35 -14.79 6.15 17.81
CA ALA A 35 -14.43 5.50 19.06
C ALA A 35 -13.68 4.17 18.81
N ASP A 36 -12.81 3.80 19.75
CA ASP A 36 -12.17 2.48 19.83
C ASP A 36 -12.77 1.64 20.96
N THR A 37 -14.09 1.50 20.96
CA THR A 37 -14.84 0.67 21.92
C THR A 37 -15.17 -0.70 21.32
N ASN A 38 -15.74 -1.59 22.14
CA ASN A 38 -16.25 -2.87 21.66
C ASN A 38 -17.43 -3.31 22.55
N ASP A 39 -18.66 -3.05 22.10
CA ASP A 39 -19.88 -3.59 22.69
C ASP A 39 -20.33 -4.91 22.03
N GLY A 40 -19.60 -5.36 21.00
CA GLY A 40 -19.84 -6.60 20.26
C GLY A 40 -20.83 -6.48 19.10
N VAL A 41 -21.36 -5.29 18.79
CA VAL A 41 -22.36 -5.11 17.75
C VAL A 41 -22.00 -3.94 16.82
N CYS A 42 -21.77 -4.22 15.53
CA CYS A 42 -21.70 -3.18 14.51
C CYS A 42 -23.10 -2.95 13.90
N ASN A 43 -23.73 -1.81 14.19
CA ASN A 43 -25.04 -1.45 13.65
C ASN A 43 -25.16 0.05 13.29
N ALA A 44 -26.33 0.45 12.79
CA ALA A 44 -26.58 1.82 12.34
C ALA A 44 -26.49 2.89 13.46
N SER A 45 -26.66 2.50 14.72
CA SER A 45 -26.53 3.41 15.87
C SER A 45 -25.09 3.57 16.33
N ASN A 46 -24.32 2.47 16.34
CA ASN A 46 -22.89 2.48 16.66
C ASN A 46 -22.23 1.29 15.97
N CYS A 47 -21.15 1.59 15.25
CA CYS A 47 -20.21 0.63 14.72
C CYS A 47 -18.83 1.28 14.70
N THR A 48 -17.95 0.80 15.58
CA THR A 48 -16.52 1.12 15.57
C THR A 48 -15.77 0.21 14.59
N LEU A 49 -14.56 0.62 14.18
CA LEU A 49 -13.70 -0.22 13.35
C LEU A 49 -13.36 -1.57 14.04
N ARG A 50 -13.21 -1.55 15.37
CA ARG A 50 -12.92 -2.75 16.16
C ARG A 50 -14.08 -3.76 16.10
N GLU A 51 -15.31 -3.30 16.26
CA GLU A 51 -16.51 -4.15 16.14
C GLU A 51 -16.67 -4.67 14.71
N ALA A 52 -16.49 -3.80 13.70
CA ALA A 52 -16.56 -4.21 12.30
C ALA A 52 -15.55 -5.32 11.97
N ILE A 53 -14.30 -5.20 12.41
CA ILE A 53 -13.28 -6.25 12.21
C ILE A 53 -13.68 -7.54 12.92
N ASN A 54 -14.12 -7.48 14.18
CA ASN A 54 -14.55 -8.68 14.92
C ASN A 54 -15.69 -9.42 14.21
N GLN A 55 -16.66 -8.68 13.68
CA GLN A 55 -17.78 -9.25 12.93
C GLN A 55 -17.32 -9.82 11.59
N ALA A 56 -16.52 -9.10 10.81
CA ALA A 56 -15.97 -9.58 9.53
C ALA A 56 -15.09 -10.83 9.72
N ASN A 57 -14.37 -10.94 10.84
CA ASN A 57 -13.59 -12.13 11.20
C ASN A 57 -14.46 -13.38 11.45
N SER A 58 -15.74 -13.21 11.72
CA SER A 58 -16.71 -14.30 11.91
C SER A 58 -17.38 -14.74 10.60
N SER A 59 -17.02 -14.11 9.49
CA SER A 59 -17.52 -14.34 8.13
C SER A 59 -16.34 -14.37 7.14
N THR A 60 -16.61 -14.53 5.84
CA THR A 60 -15.60 -14.42 4.79
C THR A 60 -16.13 -13.57 3.63
N GLY A 61 -15.29 -12.69 3.13
CA GLY A 61 -15.59 -11.78 2.02
C GLY A 61 -16.23 -10.46 2.43
N ASP A 62 -16.55 -10.25 3.71
CA ASP A 62 -17.17 -9.01 4.21
C ASP A 62 -16.35 -7.76 3.84
N VAL A 63 -17.07 -6.66 3.64
CA VAL A 63 -16.50 -5.34 3.29
C VAL A 63 -16.75 -4.38 4.43
N ILE A 64 -15.70 -3.77 4.95
CA ILE A 64 -15.76 -2.68 5.93
C ILE A 64 -15.63 -1.37 5.19
N GLU A 65 -16.67 -0.56 5.27
CA GLU A 65 -16.74 0.82 4.73
C GLU A 65 -16.82 1.82 5.88
N PHE A 66 -16.56 3.09 5.59
CA PHE A 66 -16.73 4.19 6.54
C PHE A 66 -17.90 5.08 6.10
N ASP A 67 -18.76 5.44 7.06
CA ASP A 67 -19.91 6.29 6.80
C ASP A 67 -19.47 7.63 6.21
N ALA A 68 -19.99 7.95 5.02
CA ALA A 68 -19.56 9.12 4.26
C ALA A 68 -19.88 10.46 4.94
N THR A 69 -20.85 10.48 5.87
CA THR A 69 -21.24 11.68 6.60
C THR A 69 -20.36 11.87 7.83
N ALA A 70 -20.20 10.82 8.65
CA ALA A 70 -19.35 10.83 9.84
C ALA A 70 -17.86 11.03 9.47
N PHE A 71 -17.45 10.52 8.31
CA PHE A 71 -16.10 10.63 7.75
C PHE A 71 -16.04 11.56 6.53
N ALA A 72 -16.88 12.60 6.50
CA ALA A 72 -16.92 13.56 5.39
C ALA A 72 -15.58 14.31 5.18
N GLY A 73 -14.78 14.46 6.23
CA GLY A 73 -13.39 14.94 6.21
C GLY A 73 -12.44 13.93 6.86
N THR A 74 -11.16 14.29 6.96
CA THR A 74 -10.18 13.48 7.67
C THR A 74 -10.59 13.32 9.13
N GLN A 75 -10.67 12.07 9.59
CA GLN A 75 -10.98 11.71 10.96
C GLN A 75 -9.88 10.85 11.53
N THR A 76 -9.67 10.97 12.84
CA THR A 76 -8.71 10.15 13.58
C THR A 76 -9.44 9.21 14.53
N ILE A 77 -9.13 7.93 14.43
CA ILE A 77 -9.48 6.89 15.39
C ILE A 77 -8.26 6.69 16.29
N TYR A 78 -8.37 7.10 17.54
CA TYR A 78 -7.32 6.90 18.54
C TYR A 78 -7.47 5.51 19.15
N LEU A 79 -6.53 4.63 18.86
CA LEU A 79 -6.61 3.25 19.34
C LEU A 79 -5.98 3.12 20.73
N SER A 80 -6.72 2.49 21.62
CA SER A 80 -6.32 2.15 22.99
C SER A 80 -5.44 0.89 23.03
N SER A 81 -5.54 0.04 22.01
CA SER A 81 -4.83 -1.22 21.87
C SER A 81 -4.76 -1.62 20.39
N SER A 82 -3.95 -2.64 20.06
CA SER A 82 -3.93 -3.21 18.70
C SER A 82 -5.35 -3.55 18.24
N LEU A 83 -5.67 -3.27 16.97
CA LEU A 83 -6.92 -3.75 16.38
C LEU A 83 -6.95 -5.28 16.40
N PRO A 84 -8.14 -5.91 16.41
CA PRO A 84 -8.22 -7.36 16.31
C PRO A 84 -7.49 -7.84 15.05
N ASN A 85 -6.71 -8.92 15.18
CA ASN A 85 -6.01 -9.47 14.02
C ASN A 85 -7.02 -9.88 12.94
N ILE A 86 -6.66 -9.70 11.68
CA ILE A 86 -7.45 -10.19 10.55
C ILE A 86 -7.23 -11.70 10.43
N THR A 87 -8.30 -12.48 10.53
CA THR A 87 -8.30 -13.95 10.49
C THR A 87 -9.08 -14.55 9.33
N SER A 88 -9.91 -13.76 8.65
CA SER A 88 -10.69 -14.17 7.49
C SER A 88 -10.34 -13.37 6.23
N THR A 89 -10.99 -13.68 5.11
CA THR A 89 -10.91 -12.83 3.91
C THR A 89 -11.82 -11.63 4.10
N MET A 90 -11.33 -10.40 3.90
CA MET A 90 -12.17 -9.20 3.94
C MET A 90 -11.57 -8.05 3.13
N THR A 91 -12.37 -6.99 2.96
CA THR A 91 -11.92 -5.70 2.42
C THR A 91 -12.13 -4.60 3.46
N ILE A 92 -11.19 -3.66 3.59
CA ILE A 92 -11.33 -2.43 4.38
C ILE A 92 -11.09 -1.22 3.48
N ASN A 93 -12.15 -0.45 3.25
CA ASN A 93 -12.15 0.71 2.36
C ASN A 93 -12.19 2.01 3.18
N GLY A 94 -11.00 2.50 3.54
CA GLY A 94 -10.78 3.77 4.22
C GLY A 94 -10.94 5.02 3.36
N LEU A 95 -11.66 4.94 2.23
CA LEU A 95 -11.97 6.06 1.34
C LEU A 95 -13.47 6.37 1.44
N PRO A 96 -13.93 7.23 2.38
CA PRO A 96 -15.35 7.54 2.53
C PRO A 96 -15.93 8.13 1.24
N GLY A 97 -16.91 7.44 0.65
CA GLY A 97 -17.47 7.78 -0.67
C GLY A 97 -16.90 7.00 -1.86
N GLY A 98 -16.01 6.03 -1.62
CA GLY A 98 -15.73 4.90 -2.52
C GLY A 98 -14.66 5.12 -3.60
N THR A 99 -14.24 6.34 -3.90
CA THR A 99 -13.22 6.60 -4.93
C THR A 99 -12.04 7.41 -4.40
N PRO A 100 -10.78 7.05 -4.76
CA PRO A 100 -9.64 7.94 -4.58
C PRO A 100 -9.96 9.28 -5.23
N SER A 101 -9.95 10.36 -4.45
CA SER A 101 -10.25 11.71 -4.92
C SER A 101 -9.07 12.63 -4.67
N SER A 102 -9.00 13.73 -5.42
CA SER A 102 -8.02 14.79 -5.18
C SER A 102 -8.20 15.49 -3.84
N SER A 103 -9.36 15.33 -3.18
CA SER A 103 -9.59 15.79 -1.83
C SER A 103 -9.15 14.68 -0.88
N ARG A 104 -7.91 14.75 -0.38
CA ARG A 104 -7.30 13.75 0.51
C ARG A 104 -8.14 13.55 1.79
N LYS A 105 -9.12 12.65 1.74
CA LYS A 105 -9.87 12.16 2.90
C LYS A 105 -9.22 10.86 3.34
N SER A 106 -8.77 10.82 4.59
CA SER A 106 -8.21 9.60 5.16
C SER A 106 -8.80 9.33 6.53
N VAL A 107 -9.02 8.04 6.81
CA VAL A 107 -9.21 7.56 8.17
C VAL A 107 -7.83 7.31 8.77
N VAL A 108 -7.49 8.09 9.79
CA VAL A 108 -6.21 8.00 10.49
C VAL A 108 -6.36 7.07 11.68
N LEU A 109 -5.64 5.95 11.66
CA LEU A 109 -5.46 5.05 12.78
C LEU A 109 -4.23 5.52 13.55
N ASN A 110 -4.45 6.14 14.71
CA ASN A 110 -3.39 6.76 15.49
C ASN A 110 -3.23 6.07 16.85
N VAL A 111 -1.98 5.84 17.24
CA VAL A 111 -1.65 5.30 18.56
C VAL A 111 -0.60 6.16 19.25
N PHE A 112 -0.72 6.28 20.57
CA PHE A 112 0.27 6.93 21.45
C PHE A 112 1.10 5.92 22.26
N SER A 113 1.01 4.64 21.89
CA SER A 113 1.60 3.52 22.62
C SER A 113 2.43 2.64 21.70
N TRP A 114 3.32 1.87 22.33
CA TRP A 114 4.26 0.97 21.69
C TRP A 114 3.55 -0.32 21.24
N ILE A 115 2.65 -0.23 20.26
CA ILE A 115 1.86 -1.35 19.74
C ILE A 115 1.94 -1.49 18.22
N THR A 116 1.63 -2.69 17.72
CA THR A 116 1.29 -2.91 16.31
C THR A 116 -0.15 -2.48 16.08
N ILE A 117 -0.43 -1.65 15.07
CA ILE A 117 -1.79 -1.13 14.82
C ILE A 117 -2.70 -2.24 14.28
N LEU A 118 -2.28 -2.92 13.20
CA LEU A 118 -3.05 -3.99 12.58
C LEU A 118 -2.15 -5.14 12.13
N THR A 119 -2.59 -6.37 12.38
CA THR A 119 -1.91 -7.59 11.95
C THR A 119 -2.84 -8.44 11.08
N VAL A 120 -2.33 -8.96 9.96
CA VAL A 120 -3.00 -9.99 9.16
C VAL A 120 -2.37 -11.33 9.46
N ASN A 121 -3.16 -12.27 9.98
CA ASN A 121 -2.67 -13.61 10.32
C ASN A 121 -2.36 -14.44 9.07
N SER A 122 -1.50 -15.44 9.22
CA SER A 122 -1.26 -16.41 8.16
C SER A 122 -2.56 -17.12 7.76
N GLY A 123 -2.75 -17.27 6.45
CA GLY A 123 -3.97 -17.84 5.86
C GLY A 123 -5.11 -16.84 5.63
N ALA A 124 -5.05 -15.63 6.21
CA ALA A 124 -6.04 -14.58 5.98
C ALA A 124 -5.73 -13.77 4.70
N GLN A 125 -6.77 -13.14 4.14
CA GLN A 125 -6.65 -12.26 2.97
C GLN A 125 -7.25 -10.90 3.25
N LEU A 126 -6.52 -9.82 2.96
CA LEU A 126 -7.00 -8.46 3.19
C LEU A 126 -6.76 -7.58 1.97
N GLN A 127 -7.82 -6.97 1.46
CA GLN A 127 -7.71 -5.81 0.58
C GLN A 127 -7.92 -4.55 1.41
N MET A 128 -6.99 -3.60 1.33
CA MET A 128 -7.00 -2.38 2.13
C MET A 128 -6.77 -1.17 1.24
N ASN A 129 -7.63 -0.16 1.39
CA ASN A 129 -7.57 1.08 0.64
C ASN A 129 -7.65 2.31 1.57
N GLY A 130 -6.83 3.33 1.37
CA GLY A 130 -7.10 4.69 1.89
C GLY A 130 -6.85 4.97 3.38
N LEU A 131 -6.26 4.04 4.13
CA LEU A 131 -6.00 4.20 5.55
C LEU A 131 -4.66 4.90 5.82
N THR A 132 -4.60 5.68 6.91
CA THR A 132 -3.34 6.19 7.45
C THR A 132 -3.00 5.46 8.76
N PHE A 133 -1.79 4.89 8.86
CA PHE A 133 -1.26 4.22 10.05
C PHE A 133 -0.20 5.09 10.72
N GLN A 134 -0.43 5.51 11.96
CA GLN A 134 0.42 6.50 12.62
C GLN A 134 0.76 6.19 14.08
N GLY A 135 2.04 6.40 14.43
CA GLY A 135 2.52 6.46 15.82
C GLY A 135 2.81 5.10 16.47
N GLY A 136 2.66 3.99 15.74
CA GLY A 136 2.85 2.64 16.28
C GLY A 136 4.31 2.19 16.30
N ILE A 137 4.56 1.05 16.96
CA ILE A 137 5.78 0.29 16.68
C ILE A 137 5.69 -0.18 15.23
N VAL A 138 4.66 -0.95 14.89
CA VAL A 138 4.45 -1.42 13.52
C VAL A 138 3.10 -0.88 13.05
N GLY A 139 3.11 -0.09 11.98
CA GLY A 139 1.88 0.40 11.36
C GLY A 139 1.04 -0.76 10.84
N PHE A 140 1.65 -1.67 10.08
CA PHE A 140 0.97 -2.85 9.58
C PHE A 140 1.88 -4.06 9.50
N TYR A 141 1.44 -5.17 10.08
CA TYR A 141 2.19 -6.43 10.05
C TYR A 141 1.45 -7.48 9.22
N ASN A 142 1.99 -7.80 8.05
CA ASN A 142 1.43 -8.82 7.17
C ASN A 142 2.09 -10.18 7.38
N ARG A 143 1.31 -11.19 7.76
CA ARG A 143 1.69 -12.61 7.74
C ARG A 143 0.80 -13.45 6.80
N GLY A 144 -0.19 -12.82 6.16
CA GLY A 144 -1.17 -13.43 5.24
C GLY A 144 -0.95 -12.99 3.79
N THR A 145 -2.05 -12.82 3.04
CA THR A 145 -2.02 -12.27 1.66
C THR A 145 -2.72 -10.92 1.64
N THR A 146 -2.05 -9.87 1.17
CA THR A 146 -2.58 -8.52 1.26
C THR A 146 -2.49 -7.76 -0.06
N THR A 147 -3.46 -6.89 -0.29
CA THR A 147 -3.38 -5.81 -1.27
C THR A 147 -3.53 -4.50 -0.53
N VAL A 148 -2.51 -3.65 -0.57
CA VAL A 148 -2.47 -2.37 0.15
C VAL A 148 -2.37 -1.27 -0.87
N ARG A 149 -3.39 -0.40 -0.94
CA ARG A 149 -3.48 0.66 -1.93
C ARG A 149 -3.84 1.98 -1.28
N TYR A 150 -3.27 3.08 -1.79
CA TYR A 150 -3.66 4.43 -1.34
C TYR A 150 -3.48 4.66 0.17
N CYS A 151 -2.58 3.92 0.81
CA CYS A 151 -2.36 4.00 2.25
C CYS A 151 -1.18 4.90 2.58
N THR A 152 -1.22 5.51 3.77
CA THR A 152 -0.09 6.26 4.33
C THR A 152 0.41 5.57 5.60
N PHE A 153 1.71 5.34 5.70
CA PHE A 153 2.37 4.82 6.90
C PHE A 153 3.33 5.89 7.41
N SER A 154 3.03 6.49 8.56
CA SER A 154 3.80 7.65 9.02
C SER A 154 4.10 7.68 10.51
N GLY A 155 5.31 8.07 10.89
CA GLY A 155 5.66 8.25 12.29
C GLY A 155 5.69 6.95 13.10
N ASN A 156 5.83 5.79 12.45
CA ASN A 156 5.93 4.49 13.12
C ASN A 156 7.41 4.10 13.33
N THR A 157 7.68 3.10 14.17
CA THR A 157 9.01 2.47 14.14
C THR A 157 9.19 1.75 12.79
N ASN A 158 8.29 0.82 12.46
CA ASN A 158 8.21 0.20 11.14
C ASN A 158 6.88 0.65 10.52
N GLY A 159 6.91 1.26 9.33
CA GLY A 159 5.70 1.59 8.60
C GLY A 159 4.93 0.30 8.27
N MET A 160 5.62 -0.66 7.67
CA MET A 160 5.10 -2.00 7.40
C MET A 160 6.16 -3.08 7.61
N ASP A 161 5.75 -4.19 8.21
CA ASP A 161 6.51 -5.44 8.24
C ASP A 161 5.78 -6.49 7.39
N ASN A 162 6.52 -7.21 6.56
CA ASN A 162 5.99 -8.26 5.69
C ASN A 162 6.73 -9.60 5.88
N ASP A 163 6.00 -10.59 6.39
CA ASP A 163 6.33 -12.02 6.38
C ASP A 163 5.43 -12.82 5.44
N GLY A 164 4.33 -12.22 4.96
CA GLY A 164 3.38 -12.83 4.05
C GLY A 164 3.60 -12.49 2.57
N SER A 165 2.53 -12.51 1.78
CA SER A 165 2.51 -11.98 0.41
C SER A 165 1.80 -10.64 0.40
N THR A 166 2.38 -9.63 -0.24
CA THR A 166 1.72 -8.33 -0.44
C THR A 166 1.86 -7.80 -1.86
N THR A 167 0.80 -7.17 -2.34
CA THR A 167 0.90 -6.15 -3.40
C THR A 167 0.67 -4.80 -2.76
N THR A 168 1.68 -3.94 -2.74
CA THR A 168 1.62 -2.62 -2.11
C THR A 168 1.77 -1.55 -3.18
N SER A 169 0.77 -0.68 -3.33
CA SER A 169 0.79 0.31 -4.40
C SER A 169 0.15 1.65 -4.06
N ASP A 170 0.51 2.68 -4.83
CA ASP A 170 -0.08 4.01 -4.75
C ASP A 170 -0.03 4.61 -3.32
N SER A 171 1.01 4.24 -2.56
CA SER A 171 1.09 4.43 -1.09
C SER A 171 2.35 5.21 -0.66
N THR A 172 2.28 5.82 0.52
CA THR A 172 3.38 6.65 1.05
C THR A 172 3.86 6.13 2.40
N PHE A 173 5.18 5.97 2.53
CA PHE A 173 5.87 5.57 3.75
C PHE A 173 6.79 6.69 4.19
N SER A 174 6.44 7.43 5.26
CA SER A 174 7.18 8.64 5.60
C SER A 174 7.37 8.91 7.08
N GLY A 175 8.56 9.38 7.48
CA GLY A 175 8.82 9.72 8.88
C GLY A 175 8.81 8.51 9.81
N ASN A 176 8.95 7.29 9.29
CA ASN A 176 9.11 6.09 10.11
C ASN A 176 10.59 5.88 10.47
N ASN A 177 10.92 4.99 11.40
CA ASN A 177 12.31 4.53 11.51
C ASN A 177 12.69 3.66 10.30
N TYR A 178 11.81 2.73 9.94
CA TYR A 178 11.90 1.89 8.75
C TYR A 178 10.60 2.05 7.96
N GLY A 179 10.68 2.41 6.68
CA GLY A 179 9.48 2.58 5.84
C GLY A 179 8.76 1.25 5.65
N PHE A 180 9.42 0.31 4.99
CA PHE A 180 8.91 -1.05 4.78
C PHE A 180 10.03 -2.06 5.02
N LYS A 181 9.76 -3.08 5.84
CA LYS A 181 10.64 -4.23 6.04
C LYS A 181 10.03 -5.51 5.46
N ASN A 182 10.74 -6.11 4.51
CA ASN A 182 10.42 -7.43 3.98
C ASN A 182 11.34 -8.48 4.61
N TRP A 183 10.78 -9.32 5.48
CA TRP A 183 11.54 -10.29 6.27
C TRP A 183 11.77 -11.60 5.51
N SER A 184 10.70 -12.30 5.19
CA SER A 184 10.74 -13.58 4.46
C SER A 184 9.68 -13.68 3.36
N GLY A 185 8.76 -12.72 3.35
CA GLY A 185 7.61 -12.67 2.46
C GLY A 185 7.94 -12.27 1.01
N SER A 186 6.94 -12.34 0.15
CA SER A 186 6.99 -11.78 -1.21
C SER A 186 6.27 -10.42 -1.22
N ALA A 187 6.83 -9.44 -1.93
CA ALA A 187 6.21 -8.14 -2.11
C ALA A 187 6.35 -7.63 -3.55
N ASP A 188 5.24 -7.29 -4.22
CA ASP A 188 5.24 -6.44 -5.41
C ASP A 188 4.89 -5.02 -4.98
N VAL A 189 5.86 -4.11 -5.05
CA VAL A 189 5.70 -2.74 -4.57
C VAL A 189 5.84 -1.77 -5.72
N TYR A 190 4.81 -0.99 -6.00
CA TYR A 190 4.85 -0.06 -7.12
C TYR A 190 4.08 1.24 -6.93
N ASN A 191 4.49 2.31 -7.62
CA ASN A 191 3.89 3.63 -7.47
C ASN A 191 3.89 4.11 -6.00
N CYS A 192 4.96 3.84 -5.27
CA CYS A 192 5.07 4.17 -3.85
C CYS A 192 6.16 5.22 -3.62
N THR A 193 5.93 6.09 -2.62
CA THR A 193 6.95 7.04 -2.16
C THR A 193 7.43 6.67 -0.75
N PHE A 194 8.74 6.52 -0.58
CA PHE A 194 9.42 6.30 0.70
C PHE A 194 10.26 7.52 1.03
N ALA A 195 9.81 8.35 1.98
CA ALA A 195 10.49 9.62 2.22
C ALA A 195 10.70 9.96 3.70
N ASN A 196 11.86 10.52 4.02
CA ASN A 196 12.18 11.01 5.36
C ASN A 196 12.09 9.91 6.45
N ASN A 197 12.37 8.65 6.12
CA ASN A 197 12.48 7.59 7.12
C ASN A 197 13.88 7.61 7.76
N ARG A 198 13.95 7.52 9.09
CA ARG A 198 15.18 7.75 9.86
C ARG A 198 16.31 6.78 9.50
N TYR A 199 15.99 5.50 9.33
CA TYR A 199 16.96 4.48 8.94
C TYR A 199 16.73 4.09 7.48
N TYR A 200 15.79 3.21 7.17
CA TYR A 200 15.65 2.66 5.82
C TYR A 200 14.35 3.10 5.17
N GLY A 201 14.40 3.49 3.90
CA GLY A 201 13.19 3.62 3.08
C GLY A 201 12.57 2.24 2.86
N PHE A 202 13.37 1.31 2.34
CA PHE A 202 12.98 -0.07 2.09
C PHE A 202 14.06 -1.04 2.59
N GLN A 203 13.69 -2.08 3.31
CA GLN A 203 14.60 -3.10 3.84
C GLN A 203 14.19 -4.49 3.36
N VAL A 204 15.17 -5.26 2.90
CA VAL A 204 15.03 -6.67 2.49
C VAL A 204 15.96 -7.53 3.34
N ASP A 205 15.37 -8.26 4.28
CA ASP A 205 16.08 -9.25 5.11
C ASP A 205 15.92 -10.68 4.55
N GLY A 206 15.06 -10.87 3.55
CA GLY A 206 14.83 -12.13 2.84
C GLY A 206 13.63 -12.07 1.88
N GLY A 207 13.29 -13.20 1.27
CA GLY A 207 12.21 -13.32 0.29
C GLY A 207 12.63 -12.88 -1.12
N SER A 208 11.65 -12.45 -1.94
CA SER A 208 11.90 -11.97 -3.31
C SER A 208 10.97 -10.81 -3.66
N PRO A 209 11.15 -9.63 -3.03
CA PRO A 209 10.34 -8.47 -3.36
C PRO A 209 10.78 -7.85 -4.70
N SER A 210 9.92 -7.04 -5.30
CA SER A 210 10.22 -6.24 -6.49
C SER A 210 9.72 -4.81 -6.31
N LEU A 211 10.48 -3.85 -6.84
CA LEU A 211 10.12 -2.44 -6.81
C LEU A 211 9.92 -1.91 -8.23
N ARG A 212 8.85 -1.17 -8.48
CA ARG A 212 8.61 -0.53 -9.77
C ARG A 212 8.01 0.86 -9.60
N ASN A 213 8.50 1.85 -10.34
CA ASN A 213 7.95 3.20 -10.27
C ASN A 213 7.92 3.74 -8.81
N VAL A 214 9.00 3.57 -8.05
CA VAL A 214 9.06 4.07 -6.67
C VAL A 214 9.96 5.29 -6.56
N THR A 215 9.63 6.20 -5.65
CA THR A 215 10.49 7.33 -5.27
C THR A 215 10.98 7.12 -3.83
N ILE A 216 12.28 7.04 -3.63
CA ILE A 216 12.93 6.82 -2.33
C ILE A 216 13.93 7.95 -2.06
N THR A 217 13.58 8.88 -1.16
CA THR A 217 14.36 10.12 -0.95
C THR A 217 14.35 10.62 0.49
N GLY A 218 15.39 11.32 0.93
CA GLY A 218 15.47 11.90 2.27
C GLY A 218 15.54 10.88 3.42
N ASN A 219 15.77 9.59 3.12
CA ASN A 219 15.93 8.56 4.14
C ASN A 219 17.38 8.49 4.63
N GLY A 220 17.61 7.94 5.83
CA GLY A 220 18.97 7.64 6.28
C GLY A 220 19.72 6.75 5.28
N LEU A 221 19.05 5.72 4.77
CA LEU A 221 19.52 4.88 3.68
C LEU A 221 18.32 4.49 2.82
N GLY A 222 18.45 4.63 1.50
CA GLY A 222 17.33 4.44 0.58
C GLY A 222 16.77 3.02 0.61
N ILE A 223 17.57 2.06 0.15
CA ILE A 223 17.26 0.63 0.13
C ILE A 223 18.37 -0.11 0.84
N TYR A 224 18.05 -0.95 1.82
CA TYR A 224 18.95 -1.96 2.37
C TYR A 224 18.55 -3.31 1.79
N ASP A 225 19.41 -3.91 0.98
CA ASP A 225 19.17 -5.20 0.33
C ASP A 225 20.45 -6.04 0.28
N LEU A 226 20.31 -7.34 0.55
CA LEU A 226 21.38 -8.33 0.51
C LEU A 226 21.16 -9.40 -0.59
N PHE A 227 20.09 -9.29 -1.38
CA PHE A 227 19.57 -10.38 -2.24
C PHE A 227 19.41 -10.00 -3.73
N GLU A 228 19.84 -8.80 -4.13
CA GLU A 228 19.75 -8.27 -5.50
C GLU A 228 18.33 -8.25 -6.08
N ILE A 229 17.43 -7.45 -5.48
CA ILE A 229 16.03 -7.40 -5.92
C ILE A 229 15.83 -6.66 -7.26
N PRO A 230 14.83 -7.04 -8.08
CA PRO A 230 14.47 -6.31 -9.29
C PRO A 230 13.87 -4.94 -8.95
N ILE A 231 14.47 -3.90 -9.51
CA ILE A 231 14.02 -2.52 -9.39
C ILE A 231 13.87 -1.95 -10.80
N VAL A 232 12.71 -1.38 -11.12
CA VAL A 232 12.40 -0.84 -12.46
C VAL A 232 11.85 0.59 -12.34
N ASN A 233 12.28 1.48 -13.23
CA ASN A 233 11.78 2.83 -13.40
C ASN A 233 11.69 3.62 -12.08
N SER A 234 12.67 3.44 -11.20
CA SER A 234 12.61 3.94 -9.84
C SER A 234 13.71 4.94 -9.53
N LEU A 235 13.40 5.85 -8.62
CA LEU A 235 14.23 6.95 -8.20
C LEU A 235 14.69 6.73 -6.76
N VAL A 236 16.00 6.62 -6.53
CA VAL A 236 16.60 6.42 -5.20
C VAL A 236 17.73 7.43 -5.00
N VAL A 237 17.36 8.66 -4.64
CA VAL A 237 18.28 9.82 -4.60
C VAL A 237 18.05 10.68 -3.36
N GLY A 238 19.08 11.44 -2.96
CA GLY A 238 18.98 12.35 -1.81
C GLY A 238 18.73 11.65 -0.48
N ASN A 239 19.22 10.42 -0.31
CA ASN A 239 19.28 9.72 0.97
C ASN A 239 20.68 9.94 1.58
N ASP A 240 20.83 9.88 2.92
CA ASP A 240 22.14 10.12 3.56
C ASP A 240 23.18 9.08 3.10
N TYR A 241 22.73 7.85 2.91
CA TYR A 241 23.46 6.76 2.30
C TYR A 241 22.65 6.11 1.16
N HIS A 242 23.39 5.60 0.19
CA HIS A 242 22.86 4.69 -0.81
C HIS A 242 23.47 3.32 -0.50
N THR A 243 22.68 2.28 -0.20
CA THR A 243 23.28 0.93 -0.08
C THR A 243 22.46 -0.15 -0.76
N TYR A 244 22.49 -0.09 -2.09
CA TYR A 244 22.11 -1.16 -2.99
C TYR A 244 23.27 -2.16 -3.12
N SER A 245 23.08 -3.45 -2.80
CA SER A 245 24.07 -4.51 -3.13
C SER A 245 23.81 -5.16 -4.49
N GLY A 246 22.75 -4.78 -5.19
CA GLY A 246 22.36 -5.37 -6.46
C GLY A 246 23.17 -4.88 -7.65
N SER A 247 23.16 -5.67 -8.70
CA SER A 247 23.70 -5.29 -10.00
C SER A 247 22.80 -4.26 -10.68
N PHE A 248 23.34 -3.09 -11.05
CA PHE A 248 22.62 -2.14 -11.91
C PHE A 248 22.32 -2.81 -13.24
N TYR A 249 21.07 -3.22 -13.45
CA TYR A 249 20.67 -3.82 -14.73
C TYR A 249 20.43 -2.71 -15.76
N PRO A 250 21.26 -2.61 -16.82
CA PRO A 250 21.00 -1.67 -17.91
C PRO A 250 19.63 -1.97 -18.54
N GLY A 251 18.88 -0.93 -18.89
CA GLY A 251 17.53 -1.07 -19.48
C GLY A 251 16.37 -1.07 -18.48
N TYR A 252 16.65 -0.90 -17.18
CA TYR A 252 15.62 -0.83 -16.13
C TYR A 252 15.23 0.61 -15.76
N TYR A 253 15.84 1.63 -16.38
CA TYR A 253 15.47 3.06 -16.26
C TYR A 253 15.45 3.60 -14.82
N ASN A 254 16.37 3.15 -13.98
CA ASN A 254 16.50 3.62 -12.61
C ASN A 254 17.50 4.77 -12.48
N LEU A 255 17.29 5.63 -11.48
CA LEU A 255 18.24 6.64 -11.08
C LEU A 255 18.60 6.47 -9.59
N PHE A 256 19.81 5.93 -9.34
CA PHE A 256 20.34 5.65 -7.99
C PHE A 256 21.43 6.63 -7.54
N THR A 257 21.97 7.41 -8.46
CA THR A 257 23.10 8.32 -8.19
C THR A 257 22.68 9.76 -8.37
N GLY A 258 23.28 10.64 -7.57
CA GLY A 258 23.04 12.09 -7.63
C GLY A 258 22.17 12.62 -6.48
N THR A 259 22.06 13.94 -6.45
CA THR A 259 21.25 14.65 -5.46
C THR A 259 19.76 14.63 -5.86
N ALA A 260 18.88 14.81 -4.87
CA ALA A 260 17.45 15.03 -5.13
C ALA A 260 17.22 16.16 -6.14
N SER A 261 18.00 17.24 -6.02
CA SER A 261 17.94 18.38 -6.95
C SER A 261 18.35 18.02 -8.37
N ALA A 262 19.40 17.19 -8.58
CA ALA A 262 19.81 16.78 -9.93
C ALA A 262 18.77 15.88 -10.61
N ALA A 263 18.09 15.04 -9.83
CA ALA A 263 16.94 14.28 -10.31
C ALA A 263 15.72 15.16 -10.62
N GLY A 264 15.72 16.40 -10.13
CA GLY A 264 14.61 17.35 -10.25
C GLY A 264 13.50 17.12 -9.24
N LEU A 265 13.74 16.45 -8.11
CA LEU A 265 12.75 16.39 -7.04
C LEU A 265 12.45 17.80 -6.53
N ASP A 266 11.16 18.09 -6.31
CA ASP A 266 10.73 19.34 -5.70
C ASP A 266 11.43 19.52 -4.32
N PRO A 267 12.16 20.63 -4.10
CA PRO A 267 12.85 20.87 -2.85
C PRO A 267 11.92 20.97 -1.63
N TRP A 268 10.62 21.18 -1.83
CA TRP A 268 9.61 21.14 -0.76
C TRP A 268 9.27 19.71 -0.32
N GLY A 269 9.78 18.69 -1.01
CA GLY A 269 9.65 17.29 -0.63
C GLY A 269 8.22 16.77 -0.77
N LEU A 270 7.76 16.03 0.24
CA LEU A 270 6.40 15.48 0.26
C LEU A 270 5.36 16.59 0.34
N GLN A 271 4.49 16.67 -0.66
CA GLN A 271 3.43 17.66 -0.76
C GLN A 271 2.10 17.01 -1.16
N ASP A 272 1.02 17.74 -0.92
CA ASP A 272 -0.27 17.41 -1.51
C ASP A 272 -0.27 17.83 -2.98
N ASN A 273 0.16 16.92 -3.85
CA ASN A 273 0.16 17.11 -5.30
C ASN A 273 -1.09 16.51 -5.96
N GLY A 274 -2.17 16.37 -5.16
CA GLY A 274 -3.37 15.64 -5.52
C GLY A 274 -3.27 14.13 -5.28
N GLY A 275 -4.41 13.46 -5.40
CA GLY A 275 -4.55 12.03 -5.12
C GLY A 275 -4.69 11.72 -3.61
N PRO A 276 -4.74 10.42 -3.26
CA PRO A 276 -5.06 9.99 -1.89
C PRO A 276 -3.83 9.97 -0.96
N THR A 277 -2.61 10.00 -1.49
CA THR A 277 -1.37 9.98 -0.71
C THR A 277 -0.42 11.07 -1.16
N GLN A 278 0.43 11.52 -0.23
CA GLN A 278 1.42 12.57 -0.45
C GLN A 278 2.53 12.06 -1.39
N THR A 279 2.97 12.89 -2.34
CA THR A 279 4.02 12.54 -3.30
C THR A 279 5.12 13.60 -3.32
N VAL A 280 6.25 13.31 -3.98
CA VAL A 280 7.26 14.33 -4.31
C VAL A 280 7.12 14.65 -5.79
N ALA A 281 6.78 15.90 -6.12
CA ALA A 281 6.66 16.35 -7.50
C ALA A 281 8.04 16.49 -8.17
N LEU A 282 8.05 16.63 -9.49
CA LEU A 282 9.25 16.94 -10.26
C LEU A 282 9.26 18.41 -10.71
N THR A 283 10.46 18.95 -10.80
CA THR A 283 10.79 20.29 -11.29
C THR A 283 11.42 20.20 -12.67
N THR A 284 11.39 21.31 -13.42
CA THR A 284 11.95 21.40 -14.76
C THR A 284 13.44 21.05 -14.80
N ASN A 285 13.88 20.41 -15.89
CA ASN A 285 15.27 20.03 -16.17
C ASN A 285 15.87 18.93 -15.28
N GLY A 286 15.07 18.29 -14.43
CA GLY A 286 15.50 17.09 -13.71
C GLY A 286 15.74 15.90 -14.63
N THR A 287 16.73 15.07 -14.31
CA THR A 287 17.01 13.84 -15.08
C THR A 287 15.91 12.78 -14.96
N ALA A 288 15.02 12.88 -13.97
CA ALA A 288 13.86 12.00 -13.85
C ALA A 288 12.77 12.33 -14.88
N VAL A 289 12.70 13.58 -15.36
CA VAL A 289 11.64 14.06 -16.27
C VAL A 289 11.79 13.41 -17.64
N ASN A 290 10.76 12.70 -18.08
CA ASN A 290 10.67 11.87 -19.26
C ASN A 290 11.81 10.83 -19.36
N GLY A 291 12.52 10.54 -18.27
CA GLY A 291 13.69 9.67 -18.25
C GLY A 291 13.38 8.17 -18.30
N GLY A 292 12.11 7.81 -18.07
CA GLY A 292 11.66 6.43 -17.88
C GLY A 292 11.31 5.67 -19.16
N ASN A 293 10.91 4.42 -18.97
CA ASN A 293 10.53 3.52 -20.07
C ASN A 293 9.14 3.87 -20.64
N PRO A 294 9.01 4.28 -21.92
CA PRO A 294 7.71 4.58 -22.52
C PRO A 294 6.76 3.37 -22.60
N SER A 295 7.29 2.15 -22.53
CA SER A 295 6.53 0.90 -22.59
C SER A 295 6.10 0.39 -21.21
N SER A 296 6.25 1.18 -20.15
CA SER A 296 5.85 0.77 -18.80
C SER A 296 4.34 0.51 -18.73
N THR A 297 3.97 -0.54 -18.00
CA THR A 297 2.59 -0.97 -17.82
C THR A 297 1.97 -0.24 -16.62
N GLY A 298 0.87 0.48 -16.85
CA GLY A 298 0.13 1.21 -15.82
C GLY A 298 -0.62 2.41 -16.39
N VAL A 299 -1.87 2.62 -15.95
CA VAL A 299 -2.73 3.71 -16.46
C VAL A 299 -2.41 5.03 -15.78
N ASN A 300 -2.13 5.00 -14.48
CA ASN A 300 -1.93 6.18 -13.64
C ASN A 300 -0.61 6.13 -12.85
N ASP A 301 -0.14 7.30 -12.44
CA ASP A 301 0.92 7.42 -11.43
C ASP A 301 0.38 7.19 -10.01
N GLN A 302 1.22 7.38 -8.98
CA GLN A 302 0.85 7.17 -7.57
C GLN A 302 -0.45 7.89 -7.14
N ARG A 303 -0.80 9.01 -7.76
CA ARG A 303 -1.97 9.80 -7.38
C ARG A 303 -3.28 9.15 -7.81
N GLY A 304 -3.22 8.12 -8.65
CA GLY A 304 -4.36 7.30 -9.04
C GLY A 304 -5.21 7.90 -10.18
N PRO A 305 -6.50 7.54 -10.28
CA PRO A 305 -7.37 7.94 -11.39
C PRO A 305 -7.34 9.45 -11.68
N GLY A 306 -7.18 9.80 -12.96
CA GLY A 306 -7.07 11.19 -13.41
C GLY A 306 -5.63 11.69 -13.58
N PHE A 307 -4.64 10.94 -13.10
CA PHE A 307 -3.21 11.26 -13.24
C PHE A 307 -2.51 10.24 -14.13
N SER A 308 -2.65 10.41 -15.45
CA SER A 308 -2.11 9.48 -16.44
C SER A 308 -0.61 9.24 -16.29
N ARG A 309 -0.19 7.97 -16.40
CA ARG A 309 1.20 7.56 -16.25
C ARG A 309 2.07 7.85 -17.48
N VAL A 310 1.49 7.77 -18.67
CA VAL A 310 2.22 8.00 -19.92
C VAL A 310 1.79 9.35 -20.47
N LYS A 311 2.73 10.29 -20.53
CA LYS A 311 2.53 11.63 -21.10
C LYS A 311 3.55 11.85 -22.20
N GLN A 312 3.10 12.42 -23.31
CA GLN A 312 3.95 12.72 -24.47
C GLN A 312 4.75 11.50 -24.99
N GLY A 313 4.19 10.29 -24.83
CA GLY A 313 4.81 9.04 -25.26
C GLY A 313 5.99 8.59 -24.40
N ARG A 314 6.19 9.17 -23.21
CA ARG A 314 7.22 8.84 -22.23
C ARG A 314 6.61 8.74 -20.84
N ILE A 315 7.43 8.30 -19.89
CA ILE A 315 7.13 8.37 -18.46
C ILE A 315 8.30 8.99 -17.72
N ASP A 316 8.02 9.54 -16.55
CA ASP A 316 9.02 9.94 -15.57
C ASP A 316 9.56 8.72 -14.79
N ILE A 317 10.80 8.84 -14.33
CA ILE A 317 11.41 7.90 -13.39
C ILE A 317 10.88 8.19 -11.98
N GLY A 318 10.36 7.17 -11.28
CA GLY A 318 9.85 7.29 -9.91
C GLY A 318 8.35 7.08 -9.80
N ALA A 319 7.74 7.54 -8.71
CA ALA A 319 6.32 7.32 -8.43
C ALA A 319 5.36 8.36 -9.03
N PHE A 320 5.88 9.55 -9.34
CA PHE A 320 5.13 10.70 -9.82
C PHE A 320 5.34 10.91 -11.33
N GLU A 321 4.28 11.33 -12.04
CA GLU A 321 4.30 11.70 -13.45
C GLU A 321 3.95 13.19 -13.65
N SER A 322 4.95 13.99 -13.97
CA SER A 322 4.86 15.43 -14.18
C SER A 322 4.18 15.79 -15.50
N ASP A 323 3.68 17.02 -15.61
CA ASP A 323 3.18 17.58 -16.88
C ASP A 323 4.28 18.32 -17.66
N LEU A 324 5.55 18.07 -17.31
CA LEU A 324 6.69 18.80 -17.86
C LEU A 324 7.08 18.23 -19.24
N GLY A 325 7.37 19.13 -20.18
CA GLY A 325 7.92 18.76 -21.48
C GLY A 325 9.35 18.21 -21.37
N THR A 326 9.83 17.57 -22.44
CA THR A 326 11.21 17.05 -22.51
C THR A 326 12.22 18.14 -22.14
N PRO A 327 13.23 17.84 -21.29
CA PRO A 327 14.35 18.76 -21.07
C PRO A 327 14.97 19.18 -22.41
N PRO A 328 15.46 20.42 -22.57
CA PRO A 328 16.22 20.80 -23.76
C PRO A 328 17.33 19.78 -23.99
N ALA A 329 17.55 19.37 -25.24
CA ALA A 329 18.64 18.46 -25.58
C ALA A 329 19.96 18.95 -24.94
N PRO A 330 20.79 18.06 -24.38
CA PRO A 330 22.09 18.47 -23.86
C PRO A 330 22.83 19.23 -24.96
N ALA A 331 23.37 20.41 -24.64
CA ALA A 331 24.17 21.17 -25.58
C ALA A 331 25.23 20.23 -26.18
N PRO A 332 25.45 20.24 -27.50
CA PRO A 332 26.39 19.32 -28.13
C PRO A 332 27.72 19.41 -27.40
N SER A 333 28.19 18.28 -26.88
CA SER A 333 29.50 18.18 -26.26
C SER A 333 30.51 18.74 -27.24
N ALA A 334 31.26 19.77 -26.84
CA ALA A 334 32.36 20.28 -27.64
C ALA A 334 33.28 19.10 -28.01
N GLY A 335 33.28 18.75 -29.29
CA GLY A 335 34.10 17.67 -29.82
C GLY A 335 35.58 17.95 -29.58
N SER A 336 36.24 16.94 -29.05
CA SER A 336 37.69 16.68 -29.01
C SER A 336 38.64 17.73 -29.62
N SER A 337 39.62 18.16 -28.82
CA SER A 337 40.97 18.37 -29.35
C SER A 337 41.89 17.27 -28.82
N SER A 338 42.07 16.24 -29.64
CA SER A 338 43.25 15.38 -29.58
C SER A 338 44.50 16.24 -29.80
N ALA A 339 45.42 16.24 -28.85
CA ALA A 339 46.80 16.64 -29.10
C ALA A 339 47.70 15.49 -28.64
N SER A 340 48.04 14.64 -29.60
CA SER A 340 49.21 13.78 -29.55
C SER A 340 50.40 14.54 -30.12
N SER A 341 51.44 14.72 -29.31
CA SER A 341 52.86 14.64 -29.70
C SER A 341 53.68 14.48 -28.43
#